data_AF-A0A5F9CX40-F1
#
_entry.id   AF-A0A5F9CX40-F1
#
_cell.length_a   1.000
_cell.length_b   1.000
_cell.length_c   1.000
_cell.angle_alpha   90.00
_cell.angle_beta   90.00
_cell.angle_gamma   90.00
#
_symmetry.space_group_name_H-M   'P 1'
#
loop_
_entity.id
_entity.type
_entity.pdbx_description
1 polymer ?
#
loop_
_entity_poly.entity_id
_entity_poly.type
_entity_poly.pdbx_seq_one_letter_code
_entity_poly.pdbx_strand_id
1 'polypeptide(L)'
;MATTAELFEEPFVADEYIELLVWRTPGGGSRGGPEAFDPKRLLEEFINHIQELQIMDERIQRKVEKLEQQCQKEAKEFARKVQELQKSNQVAFQHFQELDEHISYVATKVCHLGDQLEGVNTPRQRAVEAQKLMKYFNEFLDGELKSDVFTNSEKIKEAADIIQKLHLIAQELPFDRFSEVKSKIASKYTDY
;
A
#
# COMPACT_ATOMS: atom_id res chain seq x y z
N MET A 1 24.15 50.99 -21.72
CA MET A 1 24.24 50.49 -23.11
C MET A 1 23.37 49.25 -23.15
N ALA A 2 22.17 49.34 -23.70
CA ALA A 2 21.30 48.18 -23.86
C ALA A 2 21.90 47.29 -24.95
N THR A 3 22.29 46.07 -24.58
CA THR A 3 22.78 45.10 -25.56
C THR A 3 21.64 44.68 -26.50
N THR A 4 21.93 44.34 -27.75
CA THR A 4 20.94 43.85 -28.73
C THR A 4 20.09 42.67 -28.23
N ALA A 5 20.53 42.00 -27.16
CA ALA A 5 19.78 40.95 -26.46
C ALA A 5 18.57 41.45 -25.64
N GLU A 6 18.58 42.70 -25.14
CA GLU A 6 17.46 43.28 -24.38
C GLU A 6 16.29 43.71 -25.28
N LEU A 7 16.49 43.71 -26.60
CA LEU A 7 15.50 44.21 -27.57
C LEU A 7 14.44 43.16 -27.97
N PHE A 8 14.56 41.92 -27.47
CA PHE A 8 13.72 40.79 -27.88
C PHE A 8 13.03 40.09 -26.68
N GLU A 9 12.85 40.78 -25.54
CA GLU A 9 11.92 40.32 -24.50
C GLU A 9 10.46 40.40 -24.97
N GLU A 10 10.18 41.28 -25.93
CA GLU A 10 8.89 41.46 -26.61
C GLU A 10 8.97 40.97 -28.07
N PRO A 11 7.83 40.70 -28.73
CA PRO A 11 7.81 40.31 -30.14
C PRO A 11 8.55 41.34 -31.00
N PHE A 12 9.41 40.88 -31.91
CA PHE A 12 10.16 41.78 -32.79
C PHE A 12 9.22 42.57 -33.71
N VAL A 13 9.20 43.89 -33.56
CA VAL A 13 8.48 44.81 -34.44
C VAL A 13 9.50 45.57 -35.29
N ALA A 14 9.48 45.30 -36.61
CA ALA A 14 10.48 45.85 -37.54
C ALA A 14 10.45 47.39 -37.59
N ASP A 15 9.26 47.99 -37.58
CA ASP A 15 9.11 49.45 -37.67
C ASP A 15 9.70 50.15 -36.45
N GLU A 16 9.40 49.66 -35.24
CA GLU A 16 9.96 50.19 -33.98
C GLU A 16 11.46 50.01 -33.91
N TYR A 17 11.98 48.87 -34.38
CA TYR A 17 13.42 48.61 -34.46
C TYR A 17 14.13 49.64 -35.35
N ILE A 18 13.57 49.88 -36.54
CA ILE A 18 14.13 50.83 -37.51
C ILE A 18 14.05 52.26 -36.96
N GLU A 19 12.93 52.66 -36.37
CA GLU A 19 12.78 53.98 -35.75
C GLU A 19 13.78 54.20 -34.61
N LEU A 20 13.94 53.21 -33.73
CA LEU A 20 14.92 53.25 -32.64
C LEU A 20 16.35 53.31 -33.18
N LEU A 21 16.66 52.55 -34.23
CA LEU A 21 17.97 52.55 -34.87
C LEU A 21 18.30 53.93 -35.45
N VAL A 22 17.42 54.47 -36.29
CA VAL A 22 17.58 55.81 -36.90
C VAL A 22 17.68 56.90 -35.84
N TRP A 23 16.90 56.81 -34.77
CA TRP A 23 16.95 57.76 -33.65
C TRP A 23 18.27 57.71 -32.87
N ARG A 24 18.89 56.54 -32.78
CA ARG A 24 20.17 56.32 -32.07
C ARG A 24 21.38 56.65 -32.94
N THR A 25 21.30 56.50 -34.25
CA THR A 25 22.40 56.79 -35.17
C THR A 25 22.74 58.28 -35.17
N PRO A 26 23.96 58.67 -34.75
CA PRO A 26 24.40 60.06 -34.87
C PRO A 26 24.47 60.43 -36.36
N GLY A 27 23.68 61.41 -36.75
CA GLY A 27 23.52 61.78 -38.16
C GLY A 27 22.27 61.18 -38.84
N GLY A 28 21.42 60.44 -38.12
CA GLY A 28 20.15 59.91 -38.64
C GLY A 28 19.01 60.93 -38.73
N GLY A 29 19.30 62.24 -38.68
CA GLY A 29 18.30 63.32 -38.82
C GLY A 29 17.42 63.61 -37.60
N SER A 30 17.33 62.69 -36.63
CA SER A 30 16.40 62.81 -35.49
C SER A 30 16.90 63.67 -34.31
N ARG A 31 18.22 63.87 -34.18
CA ARG A 31 18.83 64.61 -33.04
C ARG A 31 19.44 65.98 -33.38
N GLY A 32 19.60 66.32 -34.66
CA GLY A 32 20.30 67.54 -35.09
C GLY A 32 19.65 68.31 -36.24
N GLY A 33 18.43 67.94 -36.64
CA GLY A 33 17.74 68.55 -37.78
C GLY A 33 18.31 68.16 -39.15
N PRO A 34 17.81 68.78 -40.24
CA PRO A 34 18.18 68.42 -41.62
C PRO A 34 19.66 68.58 -41.94
N GLU A 35 20.33 69.54 -41.29
CA GLU A 35 21.75 69.85 -41.49
C GLU A 35 22.69 68.80 -40.87
N ALA A 36 22.20 68.04 -39.90
CA ALA A 36 22.94 66.95 -39.28
C ALA A 36 22.70 65.60 -39.96
N PHE A 37 21.88 65.53 -41.02
CA PHE A 37 21.57 64.28 -41.70
C PHE A 37 22.75 63.79 -42.55
N ASP A 38 23.29 62.62 -42.21
CA ASP A 38 24.34 61.93 -42.96
C ASP A 38 23.80 60.59 -43.52
N PRO A 39 23.38 60.56 -44.79
CA PRO A 39 22.80 59.37 -45.39
C PRO A 39 23.81 58.23 -45.55
N LYS A 40 25.12 58.52 -45.68
CA LYS A 40 26.13 57.47 -45.86
C LYS A 40 26.36 56.75 -44.55
N ARG A 41 26.49 57.50 -43.45
CA ARG A 41 26.64 56.93 -42.12
C ARG A 41 25.41 56.13 -41.69
N LEU A 42 24.21 56.64 -41.97
CA LEU A 42 22.98 55.90 -41.68
C LEU A 42 22.89 54.59 -42.48
N LEU A 43 23.29 54.61 -43.76
CA LEU A 43 23.37 53.41 -44.57
C LEU A 43 24.38 52.39 -44.00
N GLU A 44 25.57 52.84 -43.58
CA GLU A 44 26.56 51.97 -42.94
C GLU A 44 26.02 51.30 -41.67
N GLU A 45 25.33 52.06 -40.80
CA GLU A 45 24.68 51.49 -39.60
C GLU A 45 23.59 50.48 -39.96
N PHE A 46 22.76 50.75 -40.98
CA PHE A 46 21.78 49.76 -41.45
C PHE A 46 22.45 48.48 -41.93
N ILE A 47 23.52 48.57 -42.72
CA ILE A 47 24.25 47.41 -43.22
C ILE A 47 24.82 46.60 -42.05
N ASN A 48 25.43 47.27 -41.06
CA ASN A 48 25.97 46.61 -39.87
C ASN A 48 24.88 45.89 -39.08
N HIS A 49 23.76 46.56 -38.80
CA HIS A 49 22.66 45.95 -38.05
C HIS A 49 21.95 44.82 -38.81
N ILE A 50 21.85 44.89 -40.14
CA ILE A 50 21.37 43.76 -40.95
C ILE A 50 22.27 42.54 -40.76
N GLN A 51 23.60 42.73 -40.79
CA GLN A 51 24.54 41.63 -40.54
C GLN A 51 24.43 41.07 -39.12
N GLU A 52 24.27 41.94 -38.11
CA GLU A 52 24.06 41.51 -36.73
C GLU A 52 22.77 40.69 -36.55
N LEU A 53 21.67 41.15 -37.17
CA LEU A 53 20.39 40.43 -37.15
C LEU A 53 20.49 39.07 -37.85
N GLN A 54 21.21 38.97 -38.97
CA GLN A 54 21.44 37.70 -39.65
C GLN A 54 22.23 36.71 -38.76
N ILE A 55 23.31 37.17 -38.12
CA ILE A 55 24.08 36.33 -37.19
C ILE A 55 23.22 35.90 -35.99
N MET A 56 22.38 36.80 -35.50
CA MET A 56 21.48 36.51 -34.38
C MET A 56 20.43 35.46 -34.77
N ASP A 57 19.80 35.60 -35.94
CA ASP A 57 18.84 34.65 -36.50
C ASP A 57 19.46 33.26 -36.61
N GLU A 58 20.65 33.14 -37.21
CA GLU A 58 21.37 31.87 -37.29
C GLU A 58 21.66 31.26 -35.91
N ARG A 59 21.97 32.09 -34.91
CA ARG A 59 22.25 31.62 -33.55
C ARG A 59 20.98 31.13 -32.87
N ILE A 60 19.86 31.83 -33.05
CA ILE A 60 18.56 31.45 -32.52
C ILE A 60 18.09 30.17 -33.18
N GLN A 61 18.16 30.07 -34.51
CA GLN A 61 17.80 28.88 -35.27
C GLN A 61 18.58 27.65 -34.81
N ARG A 62 19.91 27.75 -34.66
CA ARG A 62 20.74 26.67 -34.10
C ARG A 62 20.32 26.27 -32.68
N LYS A 63 19.91 27.22 -31.86
CA LYS A 63 19.45 26.95 -30.49
C LYS A 63 18.08 26.26 -30.48
N VAL A 64 17.17 26.69 -31.35
CA VAL A 64 15.85 26.06 -31.55
C VAL A 64 16.04 24.61 -31.98
N GLU A 65 16.81 24.35 -33.03
CA GLU A 65 17.06 22.99 -33.53
C GLU A 65 17.65 22.07 -32.45
N LYS A 66 18.59 22.59 -31.64
CA LYS A 66 19.17 21.83 -30.54
C LYS A 66 18.16 21.50 -29.45
N LEU A 67 17.30 22.45 -29.09
CA LEU A 67 16.25 22.25 -28.08
C LEU A 67 15.18 21.28 -28.59
N GLU A 68 14.78 21.39 -29.85
CA GLU A 68 13.82 20.47 -30.48
C GLU A 68 14.37 19.04 -30.51
N GLN A 69 15.64 18.86 -30.92
CA GLN A 69 16.29 17.55 -30.91
C GLN A 69 16.38 16.96 -29.50
N GLN A 70 16.72 17.78 -28.51
CA GLN A 70 16.79 17.35 -27.12
C GLN A 70 15.40 16.95 -26.60
N CYS A 71 14.39 17.77 -26.83
CA CYS A 71 13.01 17.49 -26.45
C CYS A 71 12.51 16.20 -27.10
N GLN A 72 12.76 15.99 -28.40
CA GLN A 72 12.37 14.78 -29.12
C GLN A 72 13.07 13.53 -28.55
N LYS A 73 14.36 13.64 -28.23
CA LYS A 73 15.13 12.54 -27.62
C LYS A 73 14.58 12.19 -26.24
N GLU A 74 14.38 13.19 -25.38
CA GLU A 74 13.84 13.00 -24.03
C GLU A 74 12.42 12.43 -24.07
N ALA A 75 11.56 12.92 -24.96
CA ALA A 75 10.20 12.38 -25.15
C ALA A 75 10.23 10.90 -25.55
N LYS A 76 11.14 10.51 -26.45
CA LYS A 76 11.29 9.11 -26.87
C LYS A 76 11.82 8.22 -25.74
N GLU A 77 12.80 8.69 -24.98
CA GLU A 77 13.35 7.96 -23.84
C GLU A 77 12.30 7.80 -22.73
N PHE A 78 11.55 8.85 -22.45
CA PHE A 78 10.45 8.84 -21.49
C PHE A 78 9.34 7.86 -21.92
N ALA A 79 8.91 7.91 -23.18
CA ALA A 79 7.91 6.98 -23.72
C ALA A 79 8.37 5.52 -23.60
N ARG A 80 9.65 5.23 -23.91
CA ARG A 80 10.22 3.89 -23.73
C ARG A 80 10.18 3.46 -22.26
N LYS A 81 10.58 4.37 -21.36
CA LYS A 81 10.61 4.06 -19.93
C LYS A 81 9.21 3.77 -19.36
N VAL A 82 8.21 4.54 -19.78
CA VAL A 82 6.81 4.31 -19.41
C VAL A 82 6.34 2.94 -19.88
N GLN A 83 6.65 2.55 -21.12
CA GLN A 83 6.29 1.22 -21.65
C GLN A 83 6.97 0.08 -20.88
N GLU A 84 8.26 0.20 -20.55
CA GLU A 84 8.98 -0.77 -19.72
C GLU A 84 8.35 -0.92 -18.33
N LEU A 85 8.02 0.21 -17.69
CA LEU A 85 7.37 0.22 -16.37
C LEU A 85 5.98 -0.42 -16.43
N GLN A 86 5.19 -0.10 -17.45
CA GLN A 86 3.86 -0.69 -17.64
C GLN A 86 3.94 -2.20 -17.82
N LYS A 87 4.88 -2.69 -18.62
CA LYS A 87 5.10 -4.13 -18.81
C LYS A 87 5.54 -4.81 -17.52
N SER A 88 6.46 -4.21 -16.78
CA SER A 88 6.91 -4.73 -15.48
C SER A 88 5.75 -4.80 -14.47
N ASN A 89 4.93 -3.75 -14.42
CA ASN A 89 3.76 -3.71 -13.54
C ASN A 89 2.74 -4.79 -13.92
N GLN A 90 2.50 -5.01 -15.22
CA GLN A 90 1.60 -6.09 -15.68
C GLN A 90 2.08 -7.47 -15.22
N VAL A 91 3.39 -7.75 -15.29
CA VAL A 91 3.96 -9.01 -14.80
C VAL A 91 3.83 -9.12 -13.27
N ALA A 92 4.12 -8.05 -12.53
CA ALA A 92 3.94 -8.03 -11.08
C ALA A 92 2.48 -8.30 -10.68
N PHE A 93 1.53 -7.70 -11.42
CA PHE A 93 0.11 -7.92 -11.21
C PHE A 93 -0.30 -9.39 -11.43
N GLN A 94 0.21 -10.04 -12.47
CA GLN A 94 -0.01 -11.47 -12.71
C GLN A 94 0.50 -12.32 -11.54
N HIS A 95 1.70 -12.05 -11.03
CA HIS A 95 2.22 -12.75 -9.86
C HIS A 95 1.39 -12.53 -8.59
N PHE A 96 0.82 -11.34 -8.41
CA PHE A 96 -0.11 -11.10 -7.29
C PHE A 96 -1.42 -11.89 -7.44
N GLN A 97 -1.95 -12.03 -8.67
CA GLN A 97 -3.13 -12.86 -8.91
C GLN A 97 -2.84 -14.33 -8.64
N GLU A 98 -1.72 -14.86 -9.12
CA GLU A 98 -1.28 -16.24 -8.84
C GLU A 98 -1.12 -16.47 -7.33
N LEU A 99 -0.51 -15.52 -6.63
CA LEU A 99 -0.36 -15.60 -5.18
C LEU A 99 -1.71 -15.59 -4.44
N ASP A 100 -2.65 -14.74 -4.87
CA ASP A 100 -3.99 -14.66 -4.28
C ASP A 100 -4.79 -15.96 -4.48
N GLU A 101 -4.69 -16.56 -5.67
CA GLU A 101 -5.27 -17.88 -5.95
C GLU A 101 -4.67 -18.96 -5.05
N HIS A 102 -3.35 -18.95 -4.86
CA HIS A 102 -2.66 -19.88 -3.97
C HIS A 102 -3.07 -19.70 -2.50
N ILE A 103 -3.15 -18.45 -2.03
CA ILE A 103 -3.61 -18.14 -0.67
C ILE A 103 -5.04 -18.63 -0.48
N SER A 104 -5.93 -18.34 -1.44
CA SER A 104 -7.33 -18.77 -1.41
C SER A 104 -7.46 -20.29 -1.38
N TYR A 105 -6.65 -20.99 -2.18
CA TYR A 105 -6.60 -22.45 -2.19
C TYR A 105 -6.14 -23.02 -0.85
N VAL A 106 -5.03 -22.50 -0.29
CA VAL A 106 -4.51 -22.94 1.00
C VAL A 106 -5.52 -22.65 2.11
N ALA A 107 -6.14 -21.47 2.14
CA ALA A 107 -7.15 -21.12 3.13
C ALA A 107 -8.34 -22.09 3.10
N THR A 108 -8.82 -22.43 1.90
CA THR A 108 -9.90 -23.41 1.72
C THR A 108 -9.50 -24.80 2.26
N LYS A 109 -8.27 -25.25 1.96
CA LYS A 109 -7.76 -26.54 2.47
C LYS A 109 -7.59 -26.55 3.98
N VAL A 110 -7.10 -25.45 4.56
CA VAL A 110 -6.92 -25.30 6.00
C VAL A 110 -8.26 -25.33 6.72
N CYS A 111 -9.29 -24.63 6.21
CA CYS A 111 -10.64 -24.69 6.77
C CYS A 111 -11.17 -26.13 6.77
N HIS A 112 -11.10 -26.81 5.62
CA HIS A 112 -11.59 -28.18 5.51
C HIS A 112 -10.84 -29.15 6.44
N LEU A 113 -9.53 -29.00 6.58
CA LEU A 113 -8.74 -29.80 7.51
C LEU A 113 -9.11 -29.49 8.97
N GLY A 114 -9.36 -28.23 9.29
CA GLY A 114 -9.89 -27.79 10.59
C GLY A 114 -11.20 -28.50 10.92
N ASP A 115 -12.15 -28.48 9.98
CA ASP A 115 -13.46 -29.14 10.14
C ASP A 115 -13.31 -30.65 10.36
N GLN A 116 -12.42 -31.31 9.60
CA GLN A 116 -12.12 -32.74 9.77
C GLN A 116 -11.51 -33.04 11.15
N LEU A 117 -10.57 -32.21 11.59
CA LEU A 117 -9.91 -32.38 12.90
C LEU A 117 -10.89 -32.15 14.04
N GLU A 118 -11.75 -31.13 13.96
CA GLU A 118 -12.79 -30.88 14.95
C GLU A 118 -13.83 -32.01 14.99
N GLY A 119 -14.24 -32.49 13.81
CA GLY A 119 -15.17 -33.61 13.65
C GLY A 119 -14.70 -34.90 14.34
N VAL A 120 -13.40 -35.15 14.38
CA VAL A 120 -12.81 -36.31 15.10
C VAL A 120 -12.47 -35.97 16.55
N ASN A 121 -11.95 -34.79 16.81
CA ASN A 121 -11.46 -34.40 18.14
C ASN A 121 -12.61 -34.18 19.14
N THR A 122 -13.72 -33.59 18.73
CA THR A 122 -14.90 -33.35 19.59
C THR A 122 -15.50 -34.65 20.17
N PRO A 123 -15.86 -35.68 19.36
CA PRO A 123 -16.38 -36.93 19.92
C PRO A 123 -15.32 -37.67 20.75
N ARG A 124 -14.04 -37.61 20.36
CA ARG A 124 -12.94 -38.21 21.14
C ARG A 124 -12.81 -37.55 22.51
N GLN A 125 -12.80 -36.22 22.57
CA GLN A 125 -12.77 -35.48 23.84
C GLN A 125 -13.99 -35.80 24.70
N ARG A 126 -15.20 -35.83 24.10
CA ARG A 126 -16.42 -36.23 24.79
C ARG A 126 -16.34 -37.65 25.35
N ALA A 127 -15.80 -38.61 24.61
CA ALA A 127 -15.62 -39.99 25.07
C ALA A 127 -14.62 -40.09 26.22
N VAL A 128 -13.50 -39.36 26.15
CA VAL A 128 -12.49 -39.31 27.22
C VAL A 128 -13.08 -38.68 28.49
N GLU A 129 -13.85 -37.60 28.35
CA GLU A 129 -14.53 -36.96 29.47
C GLU A 129 -15.60 -37.88 30.08
N ALA A 130 -16.44 -38.52 29.26
CA ALA A 130 -17.43 -39.48 29.71
C ALA A 130 -16.77 -40.66 30.45
N GLN A 131 -15.67 -41.20 29.92
CA GLN A 131 -14.91 -42.27 30.57
C GLN A 131 -14.36 -41.81 31.92
N LYS A 132 -13.83 -40.59 32.01
CA LYS A 132 -13.34 -39.98 33.24
C LYS A 132 -14.47 -39.85 34.27
N LEU A 133 -15.64 -39.34 33.87
CA LEU A 133 -16.81 -39.23 34.74
C LEU A 133 -17.33 -40.61 35.19
N MET A 134 -17.41 -41.59 34.29
CA MET A 134 -17.81 -42.96 34.63
C MET A 134 -16.86 -43.58 35.66
N LYS A 135 -15.55 -43.36 35.52
CA LYS A 135 -14.56 -43.85 36.50
C LYS A 135 -14.82 -43.28 37.89
N TYR A 136 -15.01 -41.96 38.01
CA TYR A 136 -15.27 -41.35 39.31
C TYR A 136 -16.65 -41.73 39.85
N PHE A 137 -17.67 -41.85 39.00
CA PHE A 137 -18.98 -42.34 39.41
C PHE A 137 -18.90 -43.76 40.01
N ASN A 138 -18.06 -44.64 39.44
CA ASN A 138 -17.77 -45.95 40.01
C ASN A 138 -17.09 -45.85 41.39
N GLU A 139 -16.16 -44.91 41.59
CA GLU A 139 -15.58 -44.69 42.92
C GLU A 139 -16.63 -44.25 43.96
N PHE A 140 -17.63 -43.47 43.55
CA PHE A 140 -18.78 -43.13 44.40
C PHE A 140 -19.72 -44.33 44.66
N LEU A 141 -19.89 -45.23 43.69
CA LEU A 141 -20.63 -46.50 43.85
C LEU A 141 -19.94 -47.43 44.85
N ASP A 142 -18.62 -47.61 44.71
CA ASP A 142 -17.82 -48.47 45.59
C ASP A 142 -17.66 -47.89 47.01
N GLY A 143 -17.94 -46.59 47.17
CA GLY A 143 -17.92 -45.91 48.47
C GLY A 143 -16.55 -45.48 48.95
N GLU A 144 -15.49 -45.70 48.15
CA GLU A 144 -14.12 -45.31 48.46
C GLU A 144 -13.59 -44.33 47.40
N LEU A 145 -13.51 -43.04 47.75
CA LEU A 145 -12.92 -41.99 46.92
C LEU A 145 -11.39 -42.10 46.93
N LYS A 146 -10.86 -43.02 46.14
CA LYS A 146 -9.41 -43.32 46.05
C LYS A 146 -8.66 -42.33 45.16
N SER A 147 -9.35 -41.62 44.29
CA SER A 147 -8.69 -40.72 43.34
C SER A 147 -8.11 -39.47 44.02
N ASP A 148 -6.86 -39.17 43.63
CA ASP A 148 -6.10 -37.98 44.06
C ASP A 148 -6.88 -36.67 43.85
N VAL A 149 -7.78 -36.62 42.87
CA VAL A 149 -8.61 -35.45 42.61
C VAL A 149 -9.56 -35.13 43.77
N PHE A 150 -10.02 -36.12 44.53
CA PHE A 150 -10.91 -35.91 45.68
C PHE A 150 -10.19 -35.88 47.04
N THR A 151 -8.91 -36.29 47.07
CA THR A 151 -8.11 -36.35 48.31
C THR A 151 -7.08 -35.23 48.42
N ASN A 152 -6.69 -34.61 47.31
CA ASN A 152 -5.71 -33.53 47.28
C ASN A 152 -6.36 -32.13 47.30
N SER A 153 -6.01 -31.33 48.31
CA SER A 153 -6.49 -29.95 48.51
C SER A 153 -6.04 -28.98 47.41
N GLU A 154 -4.99 -29.30 46.64
CA GLU A 154 -4.55 -28.45 45.52
C GLU A 154 -5.41 -28.61 44.26
N LYS A 155 -6.24 -29.66 44.20
CA LYS A 155 -7.07 -30.00 43.03
C LYS A 155 -8.56 -29.67 43.21
N ILE A 156 -8.89 -28.81 44.19
CA ILE A 156 -10.27 -28.44 44.52
C ILE A 156 -11.07 -27.97 43.30
N LYS A 157 -10.47 -27.18 42.40
CA LYS A 157 -11.16 -26.70 41.18
C LYS A 157 -11.55 -27.84 40.24
N GLU A 158 -10.67 -28.82 40.06
CA GLU A 158 -10.92 -29.99 39.24
C GLU A 158 -11.97 -30.90 39.89
N ALA A 159 -11.87 -31.09 41.21
CA ALA A 159 -12.86 -31.84 41.99
C ALA A 159 -14.26 -31.24 41.87
N ALA A 160 -14.39 -29.92 42.03
CA ALA A 160 -15.66 -29.21 41.93
C ALA A 160 -16.31 -29.35 40.54
N ASP A 161 -15.54 -29.19 39.46
CA ASP A 161 -16.03 -29.38 38.08
C ASP A 161 -16.55 -30.81 37.86
N ILE A 162 -15.80 -31.81 38.32
CA ILE A 162 -16.21 -33.23 38.22
C ILE A 162 -17.47 -33.50 39.05
N ILE A 163 -17.53 -33.03 40.30
CA ILE A 163 -18.69 -33.25 41.18
C ILE A 163 -19.93 -32.57 40.62
N GLN A 164 -19.81 -31.36 40.08
CA GLN A 164 -20.92 -30.66 39.44
C GLN A 164 -21.45 -31.47 38.24
N LYS A 165 -20.57 -31.95 37.37
CA LYS A 165 -20.95 -32.78 36.21
C LYS A 165 -21.60 -34.10 36.64
N LEU A 166 -21.04 -34.77 37.64
CA LEU A 166 -21.60 -36.00 38.21
C LEU A 166 -22.96 -35.75 38.86
N HIS A 167 -23.15 -34.62 39.54
CA HIS A 167 -24.43 -34.26 40.15
C HIS A 167 -25.53 -34.10 39.10
N LEU A 168 -25.25 -33.41 38.00
CA LEU A 168 -26.19 -33.26 36.89
C LEU A 168 -26.56 -34.63 36.27
N ILE A 169 -25.57 -35.48 36.00
CA ILE A 169 -25.81 -36.84 35.49
C ILE A 169 -26.64 -37.66 36.48
N ALA A 170 -26.33 -37.55 37.77
CA ALA A 170 -27.02 -38.29 38.82
C ALA A 170 -28.50 -37.88 38.94
N GLN A 171 -28.88 -36.65 38.59
CA GLN A 171 -30.29 -36.24 38.58
C GLN A 171 -31.11 -37.01 37.53
N GLU A 172 -30.52 -37.36 36.38
CA GLU A 172 -31.21 -38.07 35.29
C GLU A 172 -31.36 -39.58 35.53
N LEU A 173 -30.64 -40.16 36.50
CA LEU A 173 -30.71 -41.60 36.81
C LEU A 173 -31.97 -41.98 37.62
N PRO A 174 -32.51 -43.20 37.49
CA PRO A 174 -33.67 -43.65 38.27
C PRO A 174 -33.36 -43.71 39.77
N PHE A 175 -34.26 -43.16 40.60
CA PHE A 175 -34.04 -43.00 42.04
C PHE A 175 -33.91 -44.34 42.77
N ASP A 176 -34.72 -45.33 42.41
CA ASP A 176 -34.86 -46.59 43.13
C ASP A 176 -33.56 -47.42 43.21
N ARG A 177 -32.65 -47.25 42.24
CA ARG A 177 -31.40 -48.02 42.16
C ARG A 177 -30.14 -47.24 42.54
N PHE A 178 -30.21 -45.91 42.50
CA PHE A 178 -29.02 -45.04 42.66
C PHE A 178 -29.16 -44.01 43.79
N SER A 179 -30.15 -44.17 44.68
CA SER A 179 -30.42 -43.25 45.79
C SER A 179 -29.21 -43.01 46.69
N GLU A 180 -28.46 -44.07 47.01
CA GLU A 180 -27.28 -43.99 47.88
C GLU A 180 -26.14 -43.16 47.24
N VAL A 181 -25.84 -43.41 45.97
CA VAL A 181 -24.80 -42.68 45.23
C VAL A 181 -25.21 -41.24 44.95
N LYS A 182 -26.48 -41.00 44.62
CA LYS A 182 -27.04 -39.64 44.50
C LYS A 182 -26.85 -38.85 45.80
N SER A 183 -27.11 -39.46 46.95
CA SER A 183 -26.92 -38.83 48.26
C SER A 183 -25.44 -38.53 48.55
N LYS A 184 -24.53 -39.45 48.21
CA LYS A 184 -23.08 -39.27 48.39
C LYS A 184 -22.53 -38.13 47.51
N ILE A 185 -22.93 -38.08 46.24
CA ILE A 185 -22.54 -37.01 45.31
C ILE A 185 -23.13 -35.66 45.76
N ALA A 186 -24.40 -35.62 46.20
CA ALA A 186 -25.04 -34.41 46.70
C ALA A 186 -24.39 -33.88 47.98
N SER A 187 -24.05 -34.76 48.93
CA SER A 187 -23.31 -34.38 50.14
C SER A 187 -21.94 -33.81 49.78
N LYS A 188 -21.23 -34.42 48.83
CA LYS A 188 -19.93 -33.92 48.40
C LYS A 188 -20.02 -32.60 47.62
N TYR A 189 -21.11 -32.38 46.89
CA TYR A 189 -21.39 -31.10 46.22
C TYR A 189 -21.62 -29.97 47.22
N THR A 190 -22.24 -30.23 48.38
CA THR A 190 -22.44 -29.21 49.42
C THR A 190 -21.17 -28.90 50.22
N ASP A 191 -20.14 -29.73 50.13
CA ASP A 191 -18.84 -29.53 50.80
C ASP A 191 -17.92 -28.54 50.06
N TYR A 192 -18.28 -28.14 48.82
CA TYR A 192 -17.51 -27.23 47.96
C TYR A 192 -18.32 -25.98 47.59
#